data_AF-A0A8J7W098-F1
#
_entry.id   AF-A0A8J7W098-F1
#
_cell.length_a   1.000
_cell.length_b   1.000
_cell.length_c   1.000
_cell.angle_alpha   90.00
_cell.angle_beta   90.00
_cell.angle_gamma   90.00
#
_symmetry.space_group_name_H-M   'P 1'
#
loop_
_entity.id
_entity.type
_entity.pdbx_description
1 polymer ?
#
loop_
_entity_poly.entity_id
_entity_poly.type
_entity_poly.pdbx_seq_one_letter_code
_entity_poly.pdbx_strand_id
1 'polypeptide(L)'
;MKLKYNSEIISGAVFLVAAAVLWLLIPSQINTMETSAINAQTVPKIVIGGMGLFSLGLLLQGIFTLPKKEVVLTRAGLISDCFRKELKSVVYAIILLAYLAALTWMGFLISTVLLTIAILLFYGARKWYYYAIPLAMVGVVYFVFKMLLRVSLP
;
A
#
# COMPACT_ATOMS: atom_id res chain seq x y z
N MET A 1 -19.53 19.35 18.76
CA MET A 1 -20.52 18.62 17.93
C MET A 1 -20.25 17.13 18.10
N LYS A 2 -21.21 16.34 18.60
CA LYS A 2 -21.02 14.90 18.86
C LYS A 2 -21.42 14.10 17.61
N LEU A 3 -20.45 13.64 16.83
CA LEU A 3 -20.71 12.77 15.68
C LEU A 3 -20.70 11.31 16.18
N LYS A 4 -21.86 10.64 16.16
CA LYS A 4 -21.92 9.19 16.43
C LYS A 4 -21.44 8.47 15.17
N TYR A 5 -20.34 7.73 15.27
CA TYR A 5 -19.77 7.01 14.14
C TYR A 5 -19.45 5.56 14.52
N ASN A 6 -19.80 4.61 13.65
CA ASN A 6 -19.49 3.19 13.83
C ASN A 6 -18.33 2.82 12.91
N SER A 7 -17.14 2.54 13.47
CA SER A 7 -15.93 2.25 12.70
C SER A 7 -16.13 1.19 11.60
N GLU A 8 -17.02 0.23 11.80
CA GLU A 8 -17.37 -0.80 10.81
C GLU A 8 -18.06 -0.25 9.55
N ILE A 9 -18.82 0.85 9.70
CA ILE A 9 -19.42 1.56 8.56
C ILE A 9 -18.32 2.32 7.78
N ILE A 10 -17.27 2.85 8.44
CA ILE A 10 -16.22 3.64 7.74
C ILE A 10 -15.36 2.66 6.99
N SER A 11 -14.93 1.59 7.67
CA SER A 11 -14.10 0.57 7.06
C SER A 11 -14.88 -0.08 5.91
N GLY A 12 -16.11 -0.51 6.15
CA GLY A 12 -16.97 -1.10 5.12
C GLY A 12 -17.25 -0.17 3.94
N ALA A 13 -17.47 1.14 4.17
CA ALA A 13 -17.67 2.09 3.07
C ALA A 13 -16.38 2.35 2.28
N VAL A 14 -15.27 2.62 2.98
CA VAL A 14 -13.98 2.93 2.36
C VAL A 14 -13.47 1.74 1.55
N PHE A 15 -13.50 0.52 2.11
CA PHE A 15 -13.04 -0.67 1.41
C PHE A 15 -13.96 -1.07 0.26
N LEU A 16 -15.26 -0.79 0.33
CA LEU A 16 -16.18 -1.07 -0.77
C LEU A 16 -15.94 -0.14 -1.95
N VAL A 17 -15.75 1.16 -1.68
CA VAL A 17 -15.39 2.14 -2.72
C VAL A 17 -14.03 1.78 -3.32
N ALA A 18 -13.03 1.45 -2.49
CA ALA A 18 -11.73 1.02 -2.98
C ALA A 18 -11.81 -0.24 -3.84
N ALA A 19 -12.58 -1.26 -3.42
CA ALA A 19 -12.79 -2.49 -4.19
C ALA A 19 -13.43 -2.19 -5.55
N ALA A 20 -14.45 -1.34 -5.60
CA ALA A 20 -15.12 -0.95 -6.83
C ALA A 20 -14.18 -0.22 -7.80
N VAL A 21 -13.41 0.76 -7.31
CA VAL A 21 -12.43 1.50 -8.11
C VAL A 21 -11.34 0.56 -8.63
N LEU A 22 -10.77 -0.29 -7.78
CA LEU A 22 -9.73 -1.23 -8.19
C LEU A 22 -10.27 -2.24 -9.20
N TRP A 23 -11.48 -2.77 -9.02
CA TRP A 23 -12.10 -3.70 -9.98
C TRP A 23 -12.22 -3.09 -11.37
N LEU A 24 -12.56 -1.80 -11.47
CA LEU A 24 -12.61 -1.07 -12.74
C LEU A 24 -11.23 -0.79 -13.33
N LEU A 25 -10.20 -0.63 -12.50
CA LEU A 25 -8.82 -0.35 -12.95
C LEU A 25 -8.05 -1.61 -13.40
N ILE A 26 -8.38 -2.81 -12.92
CA ILE A 26 -7.72 -4.07 -13.32
C ILE A 26 -7.58 -4.21 -14.85
N PRO A 27 -8.64 -4.11 -15.67
CA PRO A 27 -8.52 -4.30 -17.12
C PRO A 27 -7.66 -3.23 -17.79
N SER A 28 -7.60 -2.01 -17.23
CA SER A 28 -6.77 -0.92 -17.75
C SER A 28 -5.30 -1.04 -17.36
N GLN A 29 -5.00 -1.70 -16.23
CA GLN A 29 -3.63 -1.79 -15.70
C GLN A 29 -2.92 -3.09 -16.10
N ILE A 30 -3.66 -4.18 -16.28
CA ILE A 30 -3.10 -5.50 -16.58
C ILE A 30 -3.53 -5.91 -17.99
N ASN A 31 -2.75 -5.53 -18.99
CA ASN A 31 -2.95 -6.00 -20.36
C ASN A 31 -2.53 -7.48 -20.45
N THR A 32 -3.49 -8.37 -20.70
CA THR A 32 -3.21 -9.80 -20.90
C THR A 32 -3.31 -10.14 -22.38
N MET A 33 -2.23 -10.64 -22.96
CA MET A 33 -2.20 -11.14 -24.35
C MET A 33 -2.73 -12.59 -24.47
N GLU A 34 -2.89 -13.27 -23.33
CA GLU A 34 -3.40 -14.63 -23.23
C GLU A 34 -4.94 -14.66 -23.40
N THR A 35 -5.45 -15.45 -24.34
CA THR A 35 -6.90 -15.68 -24.56
C THR A 35 -7.49 -16.78 -23.69
N SER A 36 -6.68 -17.34 -22.78
CA SER A 36 -7.07 -18.39 -21.83
C SER A 36 -8.06 -17.88 -20.78
N ALA A 37 -9.00 -18.74 -20.36
CA ALA A 37 -10.01 -18.41 -19.35
C ALA A 37 -9.42 -18.04 -17.97
N ILE A 38 -8.21 -18.52 -17.69
CA ILE A 38 -7.40 -18.13 -16.52
C ILE A 38 -6.24 -17.30 -17.04
N ASN A 39 -6.16 -16.05 -16.59
CA ASN A 39 -5.13 -15.10 -16.99
C ASN A 39 -4.55 -14.37 -15.78
N ALA A 40 -3.59 -13.48 -16.00
CA ALA A 40 -2.96 -12.70 -14.94
C ALA A 40 -3.94 -11.80 -14.16
N GLN A 41 -5.15 -11.54 -14.69
CA GLN A 41 -6.20 -10.78 -14.00
C GLN A 41 -7.04 -11.64 -13.06
N THR A 42 -7.04 -12.97 -13.18
CA THR A 42 -7.92 -13.86 -12.41
C THR A 42 -7.67 -13.75 -10.90
N VAL A 43 -6.41 -13.79 -10.48
CA VAL A 43 -6.05 -13.68 -9.06
C VAL A 43 -6.42 -12.29 -8.49
N PRO A 44 -6.02 -11.16 -9.11
CA PRO A 44 -6.46 -9.83 -8.69
C PRO A 44 -7.98 -9.69 -8.59
N LYS A 45 -8.72 -10.19 -9.59
CA LYS A 45 -10.19 -10.14 -9.59
C LYS A 45 -10.77 -10.92 -8.41
N ILE A 46 -10.33 -12.14 -8.16
CA ILE A 46 -10.85 -12.93 -7.02
C ILE A 46 -10.60 -12.22 -5.69
N VAL A 47 -9.39 -11.68 -5.48
CA VAL A 47 -9.03 -10.98 -4.23
C VAL A 47 -9.86 -9.71 -4.05
N ILE A 48 -9.99 -8.88 -5.09
CA ILE A 48 -10.76 -7.62 -5.03
C ILE A 48 -12.26 -7.91 -4.88
N GLY A 49 -12.78 -8.95 -5.53
CA GLY A 49 -14.16 -9.41 -5.37
C GLY A 49 -14.46 -9.89 -3.96
N GLY A 50 -13.56 -10.70 -3.39
CA GLY A 50 -13.65 -11.13 -1.99
C GLY A 50 -13.62 -9.95 -1.02
N MET A 51 -12.71 -9.00 -1.22
CA MET A 51 -12.64 -7.77 -0.43
C MET A 51 -13.95 -6.98 -0.48
N GLY A 52 -14.53 -6.81 -1.68
CA GLY A 52 -15.81 -6.13 -1.85
C GLY A 52 -16.96 -6.84 -1.13
N LEU A 53 -17.01 -8.17 -1.20
CA LEU A 53 -18.03 -8.99 -0.54
C LEU A 53 -17.97 -8.89 0.99
N PHE A 54 -16.77 -8.99 1.58
CA PHE A 54 -16.61 -8.81 3.03
C PHE A 54 -16.87 -7.37 3.46
N SER A 55 -16.50 -6.39 2.64
CA SER A 55 -16.77 -4.97 2.90
C SER A 55 -18.26 -4.64 2.92
N LEU A 56 -19.04 -5.26 2.02
CA LEU A 56 -20.51 -5.23 2.05
C LEU A 56 -21.05 -5.84 3.35
N GLY A 57 -20.51 -6.98 3.76
CA GLY A 57 -20.86 -7.62 5.03
C GLY A 57 -20.64 -6.70 6.24
N LEU A 58 -19.46 -6.06 6.33
CA LEU A 58 -19.15 -5.10 7.39
C LEU A 58 -20.08 -3.88 7.36
N LEU A 59 -20.41 -3.37 6.18
CA LEU A 59 -21.36 -2.27 6.03
C LEU A 59 -22.75 -2.65 6.55
N LEU A 60 -23.26 -3.81 6.12
CA LEU A 60 -24.57 -4.31 6.55
C LEU A 60 -24.57 -4.55 8.06
N GLN A 61 -23.54 -5.19 8.61
CA GLN A 61 -23.41 -5.38 10.05
C GLN A 61 -23.33 -4.04 10.80
N GLY A 62 -22.61 -3.07 10.25
CA GLY A 62 -22.47 -1.72 10.81
C GLY A 62 -23.79 -0.94 10.83
N ILE A 63 -24.64 -1.14 9.82
CA ILE A 63 -25.97 -0.53 9.70
C ILE A 63 -27.00 -1.22 10.62
N PHE A 64 -27.01 -2.56 10.66
CA PHE A 64 -28.08 -3.33 11.29
C PHE A 64 -27.79 -3.82 12.71
N THR A 65 -26.52 -4.04 13.10
CA THR A 65 -26.22 -4.95 14.23
C THR A 65 -25.44 -4.30 15.39
N LEU A 66 -24.66 -3.24 15.17
CA LEU A 66 -23.81 -2.69 16.23
C LEU A 66 -24.41 -1.45 16.92
N PRO A 67 -24.46 -1.43 18.28
CA PRO A 67 -24.80 -0.21 19.01
C PRO A 67 -23.73 0.86 18.76
N LYS A 68 -24.17 2.09 18.46
CA LYS A 68 -23.32 3.23 18.13
C LYS A 68 -22.32 3.50 19.26
N LYS A 69 -21.05 3.15 19.06
CA LYS A 69 -19.98 3.42 20.03
C LYS A 69 -19.67 4.93 20.04
N GLU A 70 -19.74 5.55 21.21
CA GLU A 70 -19.47 6.97 21.38
C GLU A 70 -17.97 7.19 21.52
N VAL A 71 -17.30 7.63 20.44
CA VAL A 71 -15.93 8.14 20.56
C VAL A 71 -16.02 9.66 20.65
N VAL A 72 -15.70 10.19 21.81
CA VAL A 72 -15.57 11.62 22.02
C VAL A 72 -14.39 12.09 21.18
N LEU A 73 -14.67 12.68 20.01
CA LEU A 73 -13.70 13.43 19.20
C LEU A 73 -13.26 14.68 19.97
N THR A 74 -12.48 14.47 21.03
CA THR A 74 -11.78 15.54 21.73
C THR A 74 -10.57 15.91 20.87
N ARG A 75 -10.47 17.17 20.46
CA ARG A 75 -9.30 17.72 19.72
C ARG A 75 -7.95 17.44 20.42
N ALA A 76 -7.95 17.03 21.68
CA ALA A 76 -6.78 16.58 22.43
C ALA A 76 -6.17 15.25 21.93
N GLY A 77 -6.95 14.39 21.25
CA GLY A 77 -6.43 13.14 20.66
C GLY A 77 -5.53 13.36 19.43
N LEU A 78 -5.76 14.45 18.68
CA LEU A 78 -4.94 14.83 17.52
C LEU A 78 -3.53 15.33 17.89
N ILE A 79 -3.32 15.70 19.15
CA ILE A 79 -2.03 16.16 19.68
C ILE A 79 -1.31 15.03 20.44
N SER A 80 -1.96 13.87 20.62
CA SER A 80 -1.40 12.73 21.34
C SER A 80 -0.32 11.99 20.53
N ASP A 81 0.62 11.32 21.23
CA ASP A 81 1.68 10.50 20.64
C ASP A 81 1.18 9.45 19.64
N CYS A 82 -0.11 9.08 19.70
CA CYS A 82 -0.77 8.20 18.75
C CYS A 82 -0.79 8.82 17.34
N PHE A 83 -1.12 10.10 17.21
CA PHE A 83 -1.14 10.83 15.94
C PHE A 83 0.27 10.95 15.34
N ARG A 84 1.31 11.13 16.18
CA ARG A 84 2.71 11.14 15.73
C ARG A 84 3.16 9.78 15.18
N LYS A 85 2.69 8.67 15.78
CA LYS A 85 2.97 7.32 15.27
C LYS A 85 2.24 7.05 13.96
N GLU A 86 0.97 7.43 13.86
CA GLU A 86 0.18 7.38 12.62
C GLU A 86 0.84 8.19 11.50
N LEU A 87 1.30 9.42 11.80
CA LEU A 87 1.96 10.29 10.84
C LEU A 87 3.26 9.68 10.28
N LYS A 88 4.03 8.96 11.10
CA LYS A 88 5.23 8.22 10.63
C LYS A 88 4.85 7.15 9.60
N SER A 89 3.78 6.40 9.85
CA SER A 89 3.28 5.40 8.90
C SER A 89 2.82 6.04 7.58
N VAL A 90 2.14 7.19 7.65
CA VAL A 90 1.74 7.95 6.46
C VAL A 90 2.96 8.43 5.67
N VAL A 91 3.98 8.98 6.34
CA VAL A 91 5.23 9.40 5.68
C VAL A 91 5.92 8.22 4.99
N TYR A 92 5.98 7.06 5.65
CA TYR A 92 6.52 5.85 5.05
C TYR A 92 5.74 5.40 3.80
N ALA A 93 4.40 5.47 3.84
CA ALA A 93 3.55 5.17 2.68
C ALA A 93 3.83 6.14 1.52
N ILE A 94 4.03 7.44 1.79
CA ILE A 94 4.40 8.44 0.78
C ILE A 94 5.76 8.11 0.15
N ILE A 95 6.75 7.70 0.95
CA ILE A 95 8.08 7.27 0.45
C ILE A 95 7.93 6.09 -0.53
N LEU A 96 7.05 5.12 -0.23
CA LEU A 96 6.78 3.99 -1.12
C LEU A 96 6.08 4.42 -2.42
N LEU A 97 5.09 5.31 -2.34
CA LEU A 97 4.43 5.86 -3.54
C LEU A 97 5.42 6.63 -4.42
N ALA A 98 6.31 7.41 -3.82
CA ALA A 98 7.39 8.11 -4.53
C ALA A 98 8.35 7.12 -5.21
N TYR A 99 8.66 5.99 -4.59
CA TYR A 99 9.45 4.92 -5.22
C TYR A 99 8.76 4.32 -6.44
N LEU A 100 7.45 4.06 -6.39
CA LEU A 100 6.71 3.54 -7.55
C LEU A 100 6.77 4.52 -8.73
N ALA A 101 6.66 5.81 -8.47
CA ALA A 101 6.81 6.86 -9.49
C ALA A 101 8.26 7.00 -9.99
N ALA A 102 9.25 6.85 -9.10
CA ALA A 102 10.65 6.87 -9.49
C ALA A 102 11.00 5.67 -10.39
N LEU A 103 10.42 4.49 -10.12
CA LEU A 103 10.70 3.26 -10.86
C LEU A 103 10.32 3.40 -12.33
N THR A 104 9.21 4.08 -12.64
CA THR A 104 8.81 4.35 -14.03
C THR A 104 9.66 5.40 -14.73
N TRP A 105 10.23 6.36 -14.00
CA TRP A 105 10.97 7.48 -14.59
C TRP A 105 12.48 7.26 -14.66
N MET A 106 13.06 6.60 -13.66
CA MET A 106 14.53 6.48 -13.45
C MET A 106 15.03 5.03 -13.50
N GLY A 107 14.14 4.05 -13.63
CA GLY A 107 14.45 2.63 -13.62
C GLY A 107 14.72 2.07 -12.22
N PHE A 108 14.84 0.74 -12.14
CA PHE A 108 14.96 -0.04 -10.91
C PHE A 108 16.19 0.37 -10.10
N LEU A 109 17.39 0.35 -10.69
CA LEU A 109 18.63 0.49 -9.93
C LEU A 109 18.71 1.83 -9.18
N ILE A 110 18.38 2.94 -9.86
CA ILE A 110 18.43 4.27 -9.25
C ILE A 110 17.31 4.43 -8.21
N SER A 111 16.10 3.97 -8.54
CA SER A 111 14.93 4.09 -7.64
C SER A 111 15.11 3.29 -6.36
N THR A 112 15.65 2.08 -6.44
CA THR A 112 15.85 1.21 -5.27
C THR A 112 16.99 1.72 -4.39
N VAL A 113 18.05 2.30 -4.97
CA VAL A 113 19.10 2.99 -4.20
C VAL A 113 18.51 4.17 -3.43
N LEU A 114 17.73 5.01 -4.10
CA LEU A 114 17.13 6.20 -3.50
C LEU A 114 16.15 5.81 -2.37
N LEU A 115 15.31 4.79 -2.61
CA LEU A 115 14.42 4.22 -1.60
C LEU A 115 15.20 3.70 -0.38
N THR A 116 16.28 2.94 -0.62
CA THR A 116 17.09 2.37 0.45
C THR A 116 17.69 3.45 1.35
N ILE A 117 18.24 4.51 0.75
CA ILE A 117 18.75 5.68 1.48
C ILE A 117 17.61 6.38 2.24
N ALA A 118 16.47 6.60 1.60
CA ALA A 118 15.32 7.26 2.22
C ALA A 118 14.80 6.51 3.45
N ILE A 119 14.68 5.18 3.38
CA ILE A 119 14.26 4.34 4.52
C ILE A 119 15.28 4.39 5.64
N LEU A 120 16.57 4.25 5.34
CA LEU A 120 17.63 4.30 6.35
C LEU A 120 17.71 5.65 7.07
N LEU A 121 17.53 6.75 6.33
CA LEU A 121 17.41 8.10 6.89
C LEU A 121 16.15 8.25 7.74
N PHE A 122 15.01 7.72 7.28
CA PHE A 122 13.74 7.74 8.00
C PHE A 122 13.82 7.02 9.36
N TYR A 123 14.54 5.88 9.42
CA TYR A 123 14.82 5.17 10.67
C TYR A 123 15.99 5.76 11.48
N GLY A 124 16.68 6.78 10.95
CA GLY A 124 17.76 7.48 11.65
C GLY A 124 19.05 6.65 11.80
N ALA A 125 19.30 5.69 10.91
CA ALA A 125 20.55 4.94 10.92
C ALA A 125 21.72 5.89 10.58
N ARG A 126 22.67 6.10 11.50
CA ARG A 126 23.78 7.06 11.32
C ARG A 126 25.13 6.43 10.97
N LYS A 127 25.28 5.11 11.12
CA LYS A 127 26.54 4.44 10.81
C LYS A 127 26.63 4.16 9.31
N TRP A 128 27.77 4.47 8.70
CA TRP A 128 27.99 4.33 7.26
C TRP A 128 27.84 2.88 6.74
N TYR A 129 28.24 1.88 7.55
CA TYR A 129 28.09 0.47 7.19
C TYR A 129 26.63 0.05 6.96
N TYR A 130 25.66 0.68 7.64
CA TYR A 130 24.24 0.42 7.43
C TYR A 130 23.74 0.89 6.06
N TYR A 131 24.45 1.78 5.40
CA TYR A 131 24.17 2.20 4.02
C TYR A 131 24.90 1.30 3.03
N ALA A 132 26.17 0.98 3.28
CA ALA A 132 26.99 0.20 2.35
C ALA A 132 26.42 -1.20 2.08
N ILE A 133 25.95 -1.92 3.11
CA ILE A 133 25.47 -3.30 2.97
C ILE A 133 24.20 -3.36 2.08
N PRO A 134 23.13 -2.59 2.35
CA PRO A 134 21.94 -2.60 1.51
C PRO A 134 22.19 -2.08 0.09
N LEU A 135 23.03 -1.05 -0.07
CA LEU A 135 23.41 -0.54 -1.40
C LEU A 135 24.13 -1.60 -2.24
N ALA A 136 25.06 -2.35 -1.65
CA ALA A 136 25.71 -3.46 -2.33
C ALA A 136 24.70 -4.55 -2.72
N MET A 137 23.75 -4.85 -1.84
CA MET A 137 22.70 -5.83 -2.09
C MET A 137 21.80 -5.45 -3.28
N VAL A 138 21.47 -4.16 -3.46
CA VAL A 138 20.73 -3.68 -4.64
C VAL A 138 21.46 -4.03 -5.94
N GLY A 139 22.78 -3.86 -5.97
CA GLY A 139 23.62 -4.24 -7.11
C GLY A 139 23.62 -5.75 -7.38
N VAL A 140 23.74 -6.57 -6.33
CA VAL A 140 23.67 -8.03 -6.43
C VAL A 140 22.33 -8.48 -6.99
N VAL A 141 21.22 -7.96 -6.47
CA VAL A 141 19.88 -8.28 -6.96
C VAL A 141 19.75 -7.89 -8.43
N TYR A 142 20.15 -6.68 -8.82
CA TYR A 142 20.11 -6.26 -10.23
C TYR A 142 20.93 -7.20 -11.13
N PHE A 143 22.13 -7.60 -10.68
CA PHE A 143 22.98 -8.53 -11.42
C PHE A 143 22.32 -9.89 -11.60
N VAL A 144 21.75 -10.47 -10.54
CA VAL A 144 21.05 -11.76 -10.59
C VAL A 144 19.87 -11.69 -11.56
N PHE A 145 19.05 -10.65 -11.49
CA PHE A 145 17.90 -10.52 -12.40
C PHE A 145 18.33 -10.35 -13.86
N LYS A 146 19.39 -9.58 -14.12
CA LYS A 146 19.88 -9.33 -15.48
C LYS A 146 20.62 -10.52 -16.08
N MET A 147 21.54 -11.14 -15.35
CA MET A 147 22.40 -12.22 -15.87
C MET A 147 21.83 -13.61 -15.66
N LEU A 148 21.24 -13.89 -14.49
CA LEU A 148 20.74 -15.23 -14.14
C LEU A 148 19.33 -15.46 -14.68
N LEU A 149 18.42 -14.51 -14.42
CA LEU A 149 17.02 -14.63 -14.79
C LEU A 149 16.71 -14.08 -16.19
N ARG A 150 17.64 -13.33 -16.82
CA ARG A 150 17.47 -12.65 -18.11
C ARG A 150 16.18 -11.82 -18.18
N VAL A 151 15.74 -11.29 -17.05
CA VAL A 151 14.57 -10.41 -16.96
C VAL A 151 15.06 -8.97 -17.04
N SER A 152 14.50 -8.21 -17.98
CA SER A 152 14.73 -6.78 -18.08
C SER A 152 13.94 -6.07 -16.97
N LEU A 153 14.64 -5.68 -15.90
CA LEU A 153 14.12 -4.72 -14.95
C LEU A 153 14.11 -3.33 -15.60
N PRO A 154 13.06 -2.49 -15.36
CA PRO A 154 12.98 -1.11 -15.86
C PRO A 154 14.18 -0.26 -15.50
#